data_AF-A0A1H0HZ00-F1
#
_entry.id   AF-A0A1H0HZ00-F1
#
_cell.length_a   1.000
_cell.length_b   1.000
_cell.length_c   1.000
_cell.angle_alpha   90.00
_cell.angle_beta   90.00
_cell.angle_gamma   90.00
#
_symmetry.space_group_name_H-M   'P 1'
#
loop_
_entity.id
_entity.type
_entity.pdbx_description
1 polymer ?
#
loop_
_entity_poly.entity_id
_entity_poly.type
_entity_poly.pdbx_seq_one_letter_code
_entity_poly.pdbx_strand_id
1 'polypeptide(L)' 'MASVTLEKPLDVGGPISRRAAALANAKWFRALAWRALRSGGPQAELRAANARAAARIILRQAKRDAVVARMAREALEGHV' A
#
# COMPACT_ATOMS: atom_id res chain seq x y z
N MET A 1 -12.46 -24.80 -12.28
CA MET A 1 -11.73 -23.70 -12.94
C MET A 1 -11.65 -22.51 -11.98
N ALA A 2 -10.58 -22.41 -11.18
CA ALA A 2 -10.39 -21.28 -10.28
C ALA A 2 -9.97 -20.06 -11.13
N SER A 3 -10.82 -19.03 -11.20
CA SER A 3 -10.44 -17.77 -11.84
C SER A 3 -9.35 -17.11 -11.01
N VAL A 4 -8.10 -17.25 -11.45
CA VAL A 4 -7.00 -16.47 -10.90
C VAL A 4 -7.25 -15.04 -11.37
N THR A 5 -7.89 -14.23 -10.52
CA THR A 5 -7.86 -12.78 -10.65
C THR A 5 -6.43 -12.35 -10.38
N LEU A 6 -5.57 -12.48 -11.39
CA LEU A 6 -4.37 -11.66 -11.47
C LEU A 6 -4.88 -10.23 -11.62
N GLU A 7 -5.15 -9.57 -10.49
CA GLU A 7 -5.23 -8.13 -10.45
C GLU A 7 -3.88 -7.63 -10.97
N LYS A 8 -3.84 -7.34 -12.28
CA LYS A 8 -2.74 -6.61 -12.89
C LYS A 8 -2.61 -5.36 -12.02
N PRO A 9 -1.49 -5.15 -11.30
CA PRO A 9 -1.32 -3.95 -10.53
C PRO A 9 -1.51 -2.81 -11.52
N LEU A 10 -2.55 -2.01 -11.31
CA LEU A 10 -2.81 -0.85 -12.15
C LEU A 10 -1.50 -0.04 -12.12
N ASP A 11 -0.80 0.01 -13.26
CA ASP A 11 0.42 0.79 -13.42
C ASP A 11 0.01 2.26 -13.57
N VAL A 12 -0.57 2.80 -12.49
CA VAL A 12 -1.05 4.18 -12.42
C VAL A 12 0.13 5.07 -12.00
N GLY A 13 1.08 5.16 -12.93
CA GLY A 13 2.16 6.12 -12.98
C GLY A 13 3.50 5.64 -12.39
N GLY A 14 4.54 6.38 -12.76
CA GLY A 14 5.92 6.09 -12.38
C GLY A 14 6.18 6.07 -10.86
N PRO A 15 7.43 5.82 -10.44
CA PRO A 15 7.79 5.62 -9.02
C PRO A 15 7.25 6.69 -8.04
N ILE A 16 7.14 7.94 -8.49
CA ILE A 16 6.60 9.06 -7.70
C ILE A 16 5.10 8.88 -7.44
N SER A 17 4.30 8.47 -8.43
CA SER A 17 2.86 8.27 -8.24
C SER A 17 2.59 7.06 -7.35
N ARG A 18 3.38 5.99 -7.45
CA ARG A 18 3.28 4.82 -6.55
C ARG A 18 3.54 5.20 -5.09
N ARG A 19 4.56 6.03 -4.84
CA ARG A 19 4.83 6.57 -3.49
C ARG A 19 3.68 7.45 -3.00
N ALA A 20 3.17 8.35 -3.84
CA ALA A 20 2.06 9.24 -3.50
C ALA A 20 0.78 8.44 -3.16
N ALA A 21 0.45 7.43 -3.97
CA ALA A 21 -0.69 6.54 -3.74
C ALA A 21 -0.55 5.75 -2.42
N ALA A 22 0.63 5.20 -2.14
CA ALA A 22 0.88 4.50 -0.88
C ALA A 22 0.70 5.42 0.34
N LEU A 23 1.16 6.67 0.26
CA LEU A 23 0.98 7.67 1.32
C LEU A 23 -0.49 8.07 1.48
N ALA A 24 -1.21 8.26 0.38
CA ALA A 24 -2.64 8.57 0.38
C ALA A 24 -3.45 7.44 1.03
N ASN A 25 -3.22 6.20 0.62
CA ASN A 25 -3.86 5.02 1.21
C ASN A 25 -3.55 4.90 2.70
N ALA A 26 -2.29 5.07 3.10
CA ALA A 26 -1.91 5.02 4.51
C ALA A 26 -2.61 6.10 5.36
N LYS A 27 -2.77 7.32 4.82
CA LYS A 27 -3.53 8.39 5.48
C LYS A 27 -5.01 8.03 5.59
N TRP A 28 -5.61 7.51 4.51
CA TRP A 28 -7.00 7.08 4.50
C TRP A 28 -7.27 5.97 5.53
N PHE A 29 -6.43 4.94 5.58
CA PHE A 29 -6.56 3.86 6.57
C PHE A 29 -6.41 4.35 8.01
N ARG A 30 -5.49 5.29 8.28
CA ARG A 30 -5.38 5.90 9.61
C ARG A 30 -6.64 6.68 9.98
N ALA A 31 -7.19 7.47 9.05
CA ALA A 31 -8.45 8.18 9.28
C ALA A 31 -9.61 7.21 9.52
N LEU A 32 -9.66 6.09 8.79
CA LEU A 32 -10.64 5.03 8.98
C LEU A 32 -10.53 4.41 10.38
N ALA A 33 -9.31 4.15 10.87
CA ALA A 33 -9.11 3.65 12.23
C ALA A 33 -9.64 4.63 13.29
N TRP A 34 -9.34 5.92 13.13
CA TRP A 34 -9.88 6.96 14.02
C TRP A 34 -11.40 7.04 13.99
N ARG A 35 -12.00 6.94 12.79
CA ARG A 35 -13.45 6.95 12.64
C ARG A 35 -14.08 5.71 13.26
N ALA A 36 -13.50 4.53 13.08
CA ALA A 36 -13.99 3.28 13.62
C ALA A 36 -14.08 3.30 15.16
N LEU A 37 -13.09 3.90 15.82
CA LEU A 37 -13.10 4.05 17.28
C LEU A 37 -14.15 5.05 17.77
N ARG A 38 -14.40 6.13 17.02
CA ARG A 38 -15.37 7.16 17.40
C ARG A 38 -16.82 6.76 17.14
N SER A 39 -17.07 5.96 16.10
CA SER A 39 -18.44 5.63 15.68
C SER A 39 -19.09 4.54 16.52
N GLY A 40 -18.38 3.90 17.46
CA GLY A 40 -18.94 2.91 18.41
C GLY A 40 -19.52 1.64 17.77
N GLY A 41 -19.36 1.43 16.46
CA GLY A 41 -19.92 0.29 15.74
C GLY A 41 -19.28 -1.04 16.17
N PRO A 42 -19.86 -2.19 15.79
CA PRO A 42 -19.46 -3.51 16.29
C PRO A 42 -17.97 -3.78 16.11
N GLN A 43 -17.27 -4.32 17.12
CA GLN A 43 -15.83 -4.62 17.01
C GLN A 43 -14.96 -3.43 16.57
N ALA A 44 -15.27 -2.21 17.04
CA ALA A 44 -14.56 -0.97 16.68
C ALA A 44 -13.04 -1.08 16.81
N GLU A 45 -12.57 -1.68 17.90
CA GLU A 45 -11.14 -1.87 18.19
C GLU A 45 -10.45 -2.75 17.15
N LEU A 46 -11.05 -3.91 16.82
CA LEU A 46 -10.50 -4.83 15.82
C LEU A 46 -10.44 -4.17 14.43
N ARG A 47 -11.50 -3.47 14.02
CA ARG A 47 -11.49 -2.74 12.73
C ARG A 47 -10.43 -1.64 12.72
N ALA A 48 -10.26 -0.91 13.82
CA ALA A 48 -9.23 0.11 13.93
C ALA A 48 -7.82 -0.50 13.90
N ALA A 49 -7.60 -1.63 14.58
CA ALA A 49 -6.35 -2.39 14.53
C ALA A 49 -6.05 -2.88 13.10
N ASN A 50 -7.04 -3.46 12.42
CA ASN A 50 -6.91 -3.93 11.03
C ASN A 50 -6.60 -2.79 10.07
N ALA A 51 -7.28 -1.65 10.19
CA ALA A 51 -6.98 -0.47 9.36
C ALA A 51 -5.56 0.06 9.61
N ARG A 52 -5.09 0.11 10.86
CA ARG A 52 -3.69 0.47 11.16
C ARG A 52 -2.71 -0.55 10.60
N ALA A 53 -3.03 -1.85 10.66
CA ALA A 53 -2.20 -2.90 10.09
C ALA A 53 -2.11 -2.77 8.57
N ALA A 54 -3.22 -2.53 7.87
CA ALA A 54 -3.25 -2.28 6.43
C ALA A 54 -2.38 -1.08 6.03
N ALA A 55 -2.45 0.04 6.77
CA ALA A 55 -1.56 1.19 6.55
C ALA A 55 -0.08 0.81 6.66
N ARG A 56 0.29 -0.03 7.64
CA ARG A 56 1.68 -0.50 7.81
C ARG A 56 2.10 -1.42 6.67
N ILE A 57 1.21 -2.32 6.23
CA ILE A 57 1.49 -3.26 5.12
C ILE A 57 1.76 -2.48 3.84
N ILE A 58 0.92 -1.50 3.50
CA ILE A 58 1.09 -0.69 2.28
C ILE A 58 2.40 0.08 2.29
N LEU A 59 2.76 0.72 3.42
CA LEU A 59 4.02 1.45 3.52
C LEU A 59 5.24 0.53 3.41
N ARG A 60 5.17 -0.67 4.01
CA ARG A 60 6.22 -1.69 3.89
C ARG A 60 6.35 -2.19 2.45
N GLN A 61 5.24 -2.42 1.77
CA GLN A 61 5.24 -2.86 0.38
C GLN A 61 5.84 -1.78 -0.53
N ALA A 62 5.39 -0.54 -0.41
CA ALA A 62 5.93 0.57 -1.19
C ALA A 62 7.44 0.77 -0.98
N LYS A 63 7.94 0.53 0.25
CA LYS A 63 9.39 0.56 0.52
C LYS A 63 10.12 -0.56 -0.23
N ARG A 64 9.59 -1.78 -0.24
CA ARG A 64 10.17 -2.91 -1.00
C ARG A 64 10.16 -2.62 -2.49
N ASP A 65 9.03 -2.15 -3.01
CA ASP A 65 8.89 -1.81 -4.44
C ASP A 65 9.90 -0.74 -4.86
N ALA A 66 10.15 0.26 -4.00
CA ALA A 66 11.15 1.29 -4.25
C ALA A 66 12.58 0.72 -4.32
N VAL A 67 12.91 -0.26 -3.48
CA VAL A 67 14.21 -0.95 -3.52
C VAL A 67 14.35 -1.77 -4.80
N VAL A 68 13.34 -2.57 -5.15
CA VAL A 68 13.34 -3.36 -6.38
C VAL A 68 13.45 -2.46 -7.61
N ALA A 69 12.69 -1.37 -7.66
CA ALA A 69 12.75 -0.42 -8.75
C ALA A 69 14.12 0.28 -8.86
N ARG A 70 14.83 0.46 -7.74
CA ARG A 70 16.20 1.00 -7.76
C ARG A 70 17.18 -0.03 -8.31
N MET A 71 17.15 -1.27 -7.81
CA MET A 71 17.99 -2.36 -8.31
C MET A 71 17.78 -2.61 -9.80
N ALA A 72 16.53 -2.56 -10.28
CA ALA A 72 16.23 -2.70 -11.69
C ALA A 72 16.83 -1.58 -12.55
N ARG A 73 16.83 -0.34 -12.06
CA ARG A 73 17.50 0.79 -12.74
C ARG A 73 19.01 0.63 -12.76
N GLU A 74 19.62 0.31 -11.61
CA GLU A 74 21.06 0.06 -11.49
C GLU A 74 21.52 -1.06 -12.43
N ALA A 75 20.74 -2.14 -12.55
CA ALA A 75 21.02 -3.24 -13.47
C ALA A 75 20.94 -2.81 -14.94
N LEU A 76 19.92 -2.03 -15.31
CA LEU A 76 19.78 -1.50 -16.67
C LEU A 76 20.92 -0.54 -17.05
N GLU A 77 21.37 0.29 -16.11
CA GLU A 77 22.46 1.25 -16.31
C GLU A 77 23.84 0.57 -16.36
N GLY A 78 24.04 -0.53 -15.64
CA GLY A 78 25.30 -1.30 -15.66
C GLY A 78 25.49 -2.22 -16.88
N HIS A 79 24.50 -2.30 -17.77
CA HIS A 79 24.57 -3.04 -19.04
C HIS A 79 24.82 -2.15 -20.27
N VAL A 80 25.10 -0.86 -20.05
CA VAL A 80 25.53 0.14 -21.06
C VAL A 80 26.99 0.50 -20.80
#